data_AF-A0A4R7SWH0-F1
#
_entry.id   AF-A0A4R7SWH0-F1
#
_cell.length_a   1.000
_cell.length_b   1.000
_cell.length_c   1.000
_cell.angle_alpha   90.00
_cell.angle_beta   90.00
_cell.angle_gamma   90.00
#
_symmetry.space_group_name_H-M   'P 1'
#
loop_
_entity.id
_entity.type
_entity.pdbx_description
1 polymer ?
#
loop_
_entity_poly.entity_id
_entity_poly.type
_entity_poly.pdbx_seq_one_letter_code
_entity_poly.pdbx_strand_id
1 'polypeptide(L)'
;MKHFDPDHPAFVDVTVVEFAAHTAYLDPRTGTGYLITPRPESDVADPLTESGGQSLYDADRQAAFDHLAIEGWEPLLDEHGDIERAGWTTDDRLGLCLYCVPTAGEPSLEALSRALMALDIAAHLSTRSRHETNDQSRTD
;
A
#
# COMPACT_ATOMS: atom_id res chain seq x y z
N MET A 1 27.92 -7.36 28.73
CA MET A 1 26.48 -7.15 29.00
C MET A 1 26.05 -6.03 28.06
N LYS A 2 25.42 -6.37 26.93
CA LYS A 2 25.07 -5.38 25.90
C LYS A 2 23.91 -4.54 26.43
N HIS A 3 24.04 -3.22 26.39
CA HIS A 3 22.97 -2.29 26.70
C HIS A 3 21.79 -2.59 25.77
N PHE A 4 20.69 -3.07 26.35
CA PHE A 4 19.40 -3.11 25.69
C PHE A 4 18.94 -1.65 25.67
N ASP A 5 18.86 -1.05 24.48
CA ASP A 5 18.32 0.29 24.31
C ASP A 5 16.79 0.17 24.37
N PRO A 6 16.12 0.65 25.43
CA PRO A 6 14.69 0.47 25.62
C PRO A 6 13.84 1.34 24.67
N ASP A 7 14.45 2.25 23.91
CA ASP A 7 13.74 3.19 23.02
C ASP A 7 13.49 2.64 21.60
N HIS A 8 13.96 1.43 21.29
CA HIS A 8 13.57 0.73 20.07
C HIS A 8 12.56 -0.37 20.40
N PRO A 9 11.24 -0.14 20.23
CA PRO A 9 10.30 -1.25 20.32
C PRO A 9 10.72 -2.31 19.30
N ALA A 10 10.83 -3.55 19.76
CA ALA A 10 11.09 -4.72 18.91
C ALA A 10 9.90 -5.07 18.00
N PHE A 11 8.90 -4.19 17.94
CA PHE A 11 7.61 -4.38 17.31
C PHE A 11 7.35 -3.20 16.36
N VAL A 12 6.72 -3.50 15.23
CA VAL A 12 6.19 -2.50 14.30
C VAL A 12 4.69 -2.45 14.51
N ASP A 13 4.16 -1.26 14.78
CA ASP A 13 2.72 -1.04 14.86
C ASP A 13 2.20 -0.75 13.45
N VAL A 14 1.31 -1.61 12.95
CA VAL A 14 0.64 -1.42 11.66
C VAL A 14 -0.80 -0.98 11.93
N THR A 15 -1.14 0.21 11.47
CA THR A 15 -2.52 0.72 11.46
C THR A 15 -3.26 0.16 10.26
N VAL A 16 -4.45 -0.40 10.47
CA VAL A 16 -5.31 -0.93 9.41
C VAL A 16 -6.56 -0.05 9.28
N VAL A 17 -6.83 0.42 8.06
CA VAL A 17 -8.04 1.20 7.73
C VAL A 17 -8.83 0.44 6.67
N GLU A 18 -10.07 0.09 7.01
CA GLU A 18 -10.96 -0.65 6.11
C GLU A 18 -11.92 0.30 5.39
N PHE A 19 -12.00 0.16 4.07
CA PHE A 19 -12.98 0.80 3.19
C PHE A 19 -13.96 -0.26 2.66
N ALA A 20 -14.90 0.12 1.80
CA ALA A 20 -15.92 -0.83 1.34
C ALA A 20 -15.29 -1.98 0.54
N ALA A 21 -14.30 -1.67 -0.32
CA ALA A 21 -13.61 -2.66 -1.14
C ALA A 21 -12.08 -2.65 -0.94
N HIS A 22 -11.53 -1.60 -0.33
CA HIS A 22 -10.10 -1.42 -0.13
C HIS A 22 -9.70 -1.61 1.34
N THR A 23 -8.42 -1.90 1.56
CA THR A 23 -7.85 -1.93 2.92
C THR A 23 -6.47 -1.29 2.90
N ALA A 24 -6.25 -0.29 3.74
CA ALA A 24 -4.95 0.34 3.89
C ALA A 24 -4.21 -0.25 5.11
N TYR A 25 -2.92 -0.54 4.94
CA TYR A 25 -1.99 -0.96 5.99
C TYR A 25 -0.89 0.07 6.08
N LEU A 26 -0.73 0.71 7.24
CA LEU A 26 0.03 1.94 7.39
C LEU A 26 1.00 1.83 8.56
N ASP A 27 2.25 2.26 8.37
CA ASP A 27 3.18 2.54 9.46
C ASP A 27 3.53 4.03 9.47
N PRO A 28 2.84 4.85 10.30
CA PRO A 28 3.11 6.28 10.42
C PRO A 28 4.53 6.60 10.89
N ARG A 29 5.21 5.68 11.59
CA ARG A 29 6.55 5.94 12.13
C ARG A 29 7.59 6.04 11.03
N THR A 30 7.48 5.18 10.00
CA THR A 30 8.35 5.20 8.83
C THR A 30 7.75 5.93 7.64
N GLY A 31 6.46 6.28 7.71
CA GLY A 31 5.73 6.93 6.64
C GLY A 31 5.47 6.03 5.44
N THR A 32 5.47 4.71 5.63
CA THR A 32 5.23 3.73 4.56
C THR A 32 3.91 3.01 4.77
N GLY A 33 3.22 2.70 3.67
CA GLY A 33 1.97 1.96 3.73
C GLY A 33 1.57 1.38 2.39
N TYR A 34 0.53 0.54 2.41
CA TYR A 34 -0.04 -0.10 1.25
C TYR A 34 -1.56 0.10 1.22
N LEU A 35 -2.13 0.40 0.05
CA LEU A 35 -3.55 0.27 -0.21
C LEU A 35 -3.79 -1.00 -1.03
N ILE A 36 -4.53 -1.94 -0.47
CA ILE A 36 -4.90 -3.18 -1.15
C ILE A 36 -6.22 -2.97 -1.89
N THR A 37 -6.19 -3.08 -3.21
CA THR A 37 -7.38 -2.99 -4.07
C THR A 37 -8.26 -4.23 -3.89
N PRO A 38 -9.57 -4.18 -4.17
CA PRO A 38 -10.36 -5.40 -4.28
C PRO A 38 -9.87 -6.26 -5.46
N ARG A 39 -10.39 -7.50 -5.55
CA ARG A 39 -10.05 -8.39 -6.67
C ARG A 39 -10.65 -7.82 -7.96
N PRO A 40 -9.91 -7.81 -9.09
CA PRO A 40 -10.43 -7.36 -10.37
C PRO A 40 -11.70 -8.12 -10.79
N GLU A 41 -11.78 -9.41 -10.48
CA GLU A 41 -12.93 -10.26 -10.81
C GLU A 41 -14.19 -9.97 -9.97
N SER A 42 -14.03 -9.29 -8.83
CA SER A 42 -15.13 -8.85 -7.98
C SER A 42 -15.65 -7.44 -8.32
N ASP A 43 -15.05 -6.79 -9.32
CA ASP A 43 -15.54 -5.53 -9.86
C ASP A 43 -16.81 -5.79 -10.67
N VAL A 44 -17.96 -5.65 -10.01
CA VAL A 44 -19.27 -5.68 -10.68
C VAL A 44 -19.43 -4.33 -11.34
N ALA A 45 -19.29 -4.30 -12.67
CA ALA A 45 -19.67 -3.14 -13.46
C ALA A 45 -21.10 -2.73 -13.08
N ASP A 46 -21.29 -1.47 -12.67
CA ASP A 46 -22.60 -0.97 -12.28
C ASP A 46 -23.57 -1.12 -13.47
N PRO A 47 -24.63 -1.94 -13.37
CA PRO A 47 -25.55 -2.19 -14.48
C PRO A 47 -26.35 -0.94 -14.90
N LEU A 48 -26.27 0.16 -14.16
CA LEU A 48 -26.83 1.46 -14.52
C LEU A 48 -25.86 2.35 -15.32
N THR A 49 -24.64 1.89 -15.57
CA THR A 49 -23.57 2.65 -16.22
C THR A 49 -23.17 2.10 -17.58
N GLU A 50 -24.14 1.77 -18.44
CA GLU A 50 -23.88 1.58 -19.88
C GLU A 50 -23.41 2.89 -20.59
N SER A 51 -23.15 3.97 -19.84
CA SER A 51 -22.82 5.31 -20.35
C SER A 51 -21.83 6.07 -19.44
N GLY A 52 -20.75 5.43 -18.99
CA GLY A 52 -19.58 6.14 -18.46
C GLY A 52 -19.68 6.70 -17.03
N GLY A 53 -20.45 6.05 -16.14
CA GLY A 53 -20.36 6.30 -14.70
C GLY A 53 -19.12 5.63 -14.10
N GLN A 54 -18.54 6.23 -13.04
CA GLN A 54 -17.49 5.58 -12.25
C GLN A 54 -18.02 4.25 -11.69
N SER A 55 -17.26 3.16 -11.86
CA SER A 55 -17.59 1.90 -11.17
C SER A 55 -17.69 2.18 -9.66
N LEU A 56 -18.49 1.39 -8.93
CA LEU A 56 -18.47 1.39 -7.45
C LEU A 56 -17.04 1.21 -6.92
N TYR A 57 -16.21 0.47 -7.67
CA TYR A 57 -14.77 0.38 -7.45
C TYR A 57 -14.07 1.74 -7.50
N ASP A 58 -14.29 2.52 -8.56
CA ASP A 58 -13.63 3.82 -8.75
C ASP A 58 -14.10 4.85 -7.73
N ALA A 59 -15.38 4.83 -7.39
CA ALA A 59 -15.95 5.71 -6.36
C ALA A 59 -15.40 5.38 -4.96
N ASP A 60 -15.35 4.09 -4.58
CA ASP A 60 -14.75 3.68 -3.29
C ASP A 60 -13.24 3.96 -3.27
N ARG A 61 -12.54 3.74 -4.39
CA ARG A 61 -11.11 4.05 -4.52
C ARG A 61 -10.84 5.53 -4.33
N GLN A 62 -11.62 6.40 -4.98
CA GLN A 62 -11.48 7.85 -4.80
C GLN A 62 -11.77 8.25 -3.35
N ALA A 63 -12.83 7.72 -2.75
CA ALA A 63 -13.15 7.99 -1.35
C ALA A 63 -12.05 7.52 -0.38
N ALA A 64 -11.42 6.37 -0.67
CA ALA A 64 -10.30 5.87 0.10
C ALA A 64 -9.09 6.81 0.02
N PHE A 65 -8.72 7.26 -1.17
CA PHE A 65 -7.63 8.23 -1.34
C PHE A 65 -7.95 9.59 -0.73
N ASP A 66 -9.18 10.09 -0.87
CA ASP A 66 -9.59 11.35 -0.25
C ASP A 66 -9.50 11.28 1.28
N HIS A 67 -9.93 10.16 1.88
CA HIS A 67 -9.81 9.94 3.31
C HIS A 67 -8.34 9.87 3.77
N LEU A 68 -7.52 9.10 3.05
CA LEU A 68 -6.10 8.95 3.35
C LEU A 68 -5.35 10.29 3.20
N ALA A 69 -5.69 11.09 2.19
CA ALA A 69 -5.10 12.40 1.97
C ALA A 69 -5.39 13.38 3.11
N ILE A 70 -6.61 13.34 3.70
CA ILE A 70 -6.94 14.13 4.90
C ILE A 70 -6.03 13.76 6.08
N GLU A 71 -5.66 12.48 6.19
CA GLU A 71 -4.74 11.96 7.21
C GLU A 71 -3.25 12.09 6.82
N GLY A 72 -2.95 12.79 5.71
CA GLY A 72 -1.59 13.06 5.25
C GLY A 72 -0.91 11.93 4.47
N TRP A 73 -1.68 10.92 4.04
CA TRP A 73 -1.20 9.82 3.20
C TRP A 73 -1.49 10.07 1.73
N GLU A 74 -0.48 9.87 0.91
CA GLU A 74 -0.52 10.10 -0.53
C GLU A 74 -0.05 8.86 -1.29
N PRO A 75 -0.53 8.62 -2.52
CA PRO A 75 0.02 7.58 -3.37
C PRO A 75 1.47 7.88 -3.71
N LEU A 76 2.35 6.88 -3.57
CA LEU A 76 3.71 6.99 -4.07
C LEU A 76 3.68 6.83 -5.58
N LEU A 77 4.17 7.82 -6.31
CA LEU A 77 4.21 7.79 -7.76
C LEU A 77 5.57 7.29 -8.27
N ASP A 78 5.54 6.52 -9.35
CA ASP A 78 6.72 6.09 -10.09
C ASP A 78 7.26 7.21 -11.00
N GLU A 79 8.29 6.89 -11.80
CA GLU A 79 8.89 7.85 -12.73
C GLU A 79 7.97 8.31 -13.87
N HIS A 80 6.87 7.60 -14.12
CA HIS A 80 5.87 7.92 -15.14
C HIS A 80 4.67 8.68 -14.57
N GLY A 81 4.59 8.84 -13.24
CA GLY A 81 3.47 9.45 -12.55
C GLY A 81 2.32 8.48 -12.28
N ASP A 82 2.53 7.18 -12.48
CA ASP A 82 1.60 6.12 -12.09
C ASP A 82 1.82 5.73 -10.62
N ILE A 83 0.82 5.17 -9.96
CA ILE A 83 0.97 4.73 -8.57
C ILE A 83 1.87 3.48 -8.53
N GLU A 84 2.97 3.58 -7.77
CA GLU A 84 3.95 2.52 -7.57
C GLU A 84 3.26 1.29 -6.97
N ARG A 85 3.58 0.11 -7.52
CA ARG A 85 2.96 -1.16 -7.12
C ARG A 85 3.81 -1.85 -6.05
N ALA A 86 3.19 -2.15 -4.91
CA ALA A 86 3.84 -2.93 -3.85
C ALA A 86 3.94 -4.42 -4.18
N GLY A 87 3.10 -4.90 -5.10
CA GLY A 87 3.02 -6.31 -5.52
C GLY A 87 1.59 -6.84 -5.42
N TRP A 88 1.46 -8.16 -5.42
CA TRP A 88 0.17 -8.85 -5.32
C TRP A 88 0.06 -9.61 -4.01
N THR A 89 -1.12 -9.61 -3.41
CA THR A 89 -1.42 -10.45 -2.25
C THR A 89 -1.50 -11.92 -2.66
N THR A 90 -1.49 -12.83 -1.68
CA THR A 90 -1.69 -14.28 -1.94
C THR A 90 -3.08 -14.63 -2.50
N ASP A 91 -3.98 -13.67 -2.55
CA ASP A 91 -5.35 -13.82 -3.05
C ASP A 91 -5.65 -12.91 -4.26
N ASP A 92 -4.60 -12.57 -5.01
CA ASP A 92 -4.63 -11.86 -6.29
C ASP A 92 -5.22 -10.44 -6.22
N ARG A 93 -4.99 -9.75 -5.09
CA ARG A 93 -5.30 -8.32 -4.93
C ARG A 93 -4.04 -7.50 -5.15
N LEU A 94 -4.14 -6.36 -5.84
CA LEU A 94 -3.00 -5.48 -6.07
C LEU A 94 -2.76 -4.60 -4.85
N GLY A 95 -1.50 -4.49 -4.42
CA GLY A 95 -1.06 -3.51 -3.44
C GLY A 95 -0.46 -2.28 -4.12
N LEU A 96 -0.92 -1.10 -3.71
CA LEU A 96 -0.42 0.19 -4.15
C LEU A 96 0.38 0.85 -3.02
N CYS A 97 1.53 1.42 -3.33
CA CYS A 97 2.37 2.09 -2.35
C CYS A 97 1.76 3.42 -1.92
N LEU A 98 1.74 3.65 -0.61
CA LEU A 98 1.40 4.91 0.03
C LEU A 98 2.60 5.46 0.78
N TYR A 99 2.67 6.78 0.88
CA TYR A 99 3.65 7.47 1.68
C TYR A 99 3.00 8.58 2.52
N CYS A 100 3.60 8.88 3.67
CA CYS A 100 3.33 10.11 4.41
C CYS A 100 4.63 10.64 5.02
N VAL A 101 4.58 11.86 5.56
CA VAL A 101 5.73 12.39 6.32
C VAL A 101 5.88 11.55 7.61
N PRO A 102 7.02 10.90 7.84
CA PRO A 102 7.22 10.05 9.01
C PRO A 102 7.07 10.82 10.33
N THR A 103 6.28 10.30 11.27
CA THR A 103 5.98 11.01 12.53
C THR A 103 7.19 11.15 13.45
N ALA A 104 8.18 10.28 13.30
CA ALA A 104 9.41 10.27 14.11
C ALA A 104 10.60 10.96 13.41
N GLY A 105 10.37 11.62 12.27
CA GLY A 105 11.44 12.10 11.39
C GLY A 105 11.99 10.99 10.49
N GLU A 106 13.08 11.28 9.76
CA GLU A 106 13.62 10.37 8.75
C GLU A 106 13.95 8.98 9.35
N PRO A 107 13.32 7.90 8.85
CA PRO A 107 13.52 6.57 9.40
C PRO A 107 14.92 6.06 9.06
N SER A 108 15.53 5.34 10.00
CA SER A 108 16.72 4.56 9.68
C SER A 108 16.37 3.46 8.68
N LEU A 109 17.36 3.04 7.87
CA LEU A 109 17.18 1.93 6.93
C LEU A 109 16.69 0.64 7.62
N GLU A 110 17.14 0.41 8.86
CA GLU A 110 16.70 -0.74 9.65
C GLU A 110 15.24 -0.63 10.07
N ALA A 111 14.79 0.55 10.52
CA ALA A 111 13.40 0.79 10.87
C ALA A 111 12.49 0.62 9.64
N LEU A 112 12.89 1.21 8.51
CA LEU A 112 12.20 1.07 7.23
C LEU A 112 12.11 -0.39 6.78
N SER A 113 13.23 -1.14 6.83
CA SER A 113 13.24 -2.55 6.43
C SER A 113 12.32 -3.41 7.29
N ARG A 114 12.26 -3.16 8.60
CA ARG A 114 11.34 -3.85 9.51
C ARG A 114 9.89 -3.49 9.24
N ALA A 115 9.61 -2.20 8.99
CA ALA A 115 8.29 -1.72 8.65
C ALA A 115 7.75 -2.38 7.37
N LEU A 116 8.54 -2.38 6.30
CA LEU A 116 8.18 -3.02 5.04
C LEU A 116 7.92 -4.52 5.22
N MET A 117 8.73 -5.22 6.03
CA MET A 117 8.48 -6.63 6.32
C MET A 117 7.18 -6.84 7.10
N ALA A 118 6.90 -6.00 8.09
CA ALA A 118 5.66 -6.09 8.86
C ALA A 118 4.43 -5.77 7.99
N LEU A 119 4.53 -4.77 7.12
CA LEU A 119 3.49 -4.40 6.16
C LEU A 119 3.25 -5.51 5.14
N ASP A 120 4.31 -6.12 4.59
CA ASP A 120 4.21 -7.26 3.67
C ASP A 120 3.43 -8.42 4.31
N ILE A 121 3.75 -8.72 5.57
CA ILE A 121 3.08 -9.77 6.34
C ILE A 121 1.62 -9.40 6.61
N ALA A 122 1.34 -8.19 7.10
CA ALA A 122 0.00 -7.74 7.44
C ALA A 122 -0.92 -7.70 6.21
N ALA A 123 -0.41 -7.19 5.10
CA ALA A 123 -1.11 -7.10 3.83
C ALA A 123 -1.15 -8.42 3.04
N HIS A 124 -0.48 -9.47 3.52
CA HIS A 124 -0.34 -10.76 2.82
C HIS A 124 0.27 -10.61 1.42
N LEU A 125 1.22 -9.69 1.22
CA LEU A 125 1.92 -9.52 -0.04
C LEU A 125 2.86 -10.70 -0.31
N SER A 126 2.84 -11.20 -1.54
CA SER A 126 3.68 -12.30 -1.98
C SER A 126 5.10 -11.84 -2.27
N THR A 127 6.10 -12.50 -1.70
CA THR A 127 7.53 -12.22 -1.96
C THR A 127 7.95 -12.43 -3.42
N ARG A 128 7.16 -13.18 -4.21
CA ARG A 128 7.37 -13.37 -5.65
C ARG A 128 7.06 -12.13 -6.50
N SER A 129 6.18 -11.25 -6.04
CA SER A 129 5.62 -10.18 -6.87
C SER A 129 6.52 -8.96 -7.04
N ARG A 130 7.59 -8.83 -6.24
CA ARG A 130 8.55 -7.72 -6.36
C ARG A 130 9.45 -7.79 -7.60
N HIS A 131 9.50 -8.94 -8.28
CA HIS A 131 10.51 -9.23 -9.30
C HIS A 131 10.03 -9.13 -10.76
N GLU A 132 8.72 -8.93 -11.00
CA GLU A 132 8.17 -8.97 -12.36
C GLU A 132 8.23 -7.63 -13.10
N THR A 133 8.47 -6.50 -12.41
CA THR A 133 8.51 -5.18 -13.07
C THR A 133 9.82 -4.90 -13.82
N ASN A 134 10.89 -5.67 -13.59
CA ASN A 134 12.23 -5.31 -14.09
C ASN A 134 12.72 -6.11 -15.31
N ASP A 135 11.90 -6.98 -15.91
CA ASP A 135 12.35 -7.89 -17.00
C ASP A 135 11.60 -7.73 -18.33
N GLN A 136 10.72 -6.72 -18.47
CA GLN A 136 9.91 -6.55 -19.68
C GLN A 136 10.37 -5.44 -20.66
N SER A 137 11.58 -4.89 -20.49
CA SER A 137 12.14 -3.86 -21.38
C SER A 137 13.35 -4.33 -22.20
N ARG A 138 13.46 -5.64 -22.49
CA ARG A 138 14.58 -6.18 -23.27
C ARG A 138 14.22 -7.23 -24.33
N THR A 139 13.27 -6.87 -25.21
CA THR A 139 13.00 -7.41 -26.57
C THR A 139 11.89 -6.49 -27.11
N ASP A 140 12.02 -5.70 -28.16
CA ASP A 140 12.69 -5.88 -29.46
C ASP A 140 13.36 -4.60 -29.99
#